data_AF-A0A5M6CFA2-F1
#
_entry.id   AF-A0A5M6CFA2-F1
#
_cell.length_a   1.000
_cell.length_b   1.000
_cell.length_c   1.000
_cell.angle_alpha   90.00
_cell.angle_beta   90.00
_cell.angle_gamma   90.00
#
_symmetry.space_group_name_H-M   'P 1'
#
loop_
_entity.id
_entity.type
_entity.pdbx_description
1 polymer ?
#
loop_
_entity_poly.entity_id
_entity_poly.type
_entity_poly.pdbx_seq_one_letter_code
_entity_poly.pdbx_strand_id
1 'polypeptide(L)'
;MTKAFLYFFLSVSLWLFAFMCSAQGQDSIRAKKRSFVGNILYGIKQSFGKDTLGRRENVTVLNTEALLPYEGKTIRSIKTRQLDFNMSFSDTTNDILYFGTKVLNSIHATTRDKTIRRNLYLKEGETMNAYLIADNERYLRTVGYIQDSRIIVNKRTSTDDSIDLIVITKDLFEYVPSTGGISPSRQRVGLGNNNLFGSGQSASFSFLHDTRRSASVGMQVNYGYNSFMSSFINVSLSASRIAKNIYDHREDEENFLLSLDRPLVSQYKRLAGGFSVGKGKSLNMYPNYYGGDYYSYDYGLVDAWVGYNIGARKYLQDKKLHIKKFLALRYFNTTFFETPHQINENIFDQRFNSRQGIIAGLTLFRQYYYKTKYIYGFGITEDVPSGFNVSINAGWYKQLNLSRPYLGVDAYRYFVSPKRDIGCLFARTGLFLNDGNFEDIGILYGASFFTRIIPVGNMKWRQYFRASYATILNRVALDPLRMNNALGLQNFSSDLASGDRRLALRSESAFFLQQKYFGFKLAPFLTGDFIYLGDNNSPIDASGIFYGLGGGFRTRNENLIFGTIEFRGIVYPRKVQGDNNVKFSAAFNLKFRYNGSYVSKPDIVELNSDNTGDIY
;
A
#
# COMPACT_ATOMS: atom_id res chain seq x y z
N MET A 1 13.25 0.95 32.77
CA MET A 1 13.76 0.01 31.74
C MET A 1 14.29 0.66 30.47
N THR A 2 14.21 1.98 30.27
CA THR A 2 14.69 2.69 29.06
C THR A 2 16.21 2.92 29.01
N LYS A 3 16.85 3.15 30.17
CA LYS A 3 18.31 3.32 30.22
C LYS A 3 19.06 2.01 29.93
N ALA A 4 18.61 0.88 30.44
CA ALA A 4 19.25 -0.43 30.20
C ALA A 4 19.21 -0.87 28.73
N PHE A 5 18.12 -0.56 28.01
CA PHE A 5 18.00 -0.88 26.58
C PHE A 5 18.84 0.05 25.70
N LEU A 6 18.93 1.34 26.07
CA LEU A 6 19.81 2.31 25.43
C LEU A 6 21.30 1.95 25.68
N TYR A 7 21.65 1.56 26.92
CA TYR A 7 22.99 1.09 27.27
C TYR A 7 23.34 -0.24 26.60
N PHE A 8 22.37 -1.13 26.36
CA PHE A 8 22.58 -2.35 25.59
C PHE A 8 22.86 -2.05 24.12
N PHE A 9 22.13 -1.13 23.49
CA PHE A 9 22.40 -0.73 22.10
C PHE A 9 23.68 0.11 21.96
N LEU A 10 23.99 0.97 22.93
CA LEU A 10 25.25 1.71 22.98
C LEU A 10 26.44 0.79 23.25
N SER A 11 26.31 -0.20 24.13
CA SER A 11 27.39 -1.16 24.40
C SER A 11 27.61 -2.11 23.23
N VAL A 12 26.55 -2.53 22.54
CA VAL A 12 26.64 -3.33 21.30
C VAL A 12 27.25 -2.51 20.16
N SER A 13 26.91 -1.23 20.01
CA SER A 13 27.52 -0.36 19.00
C SER A 13 28.97 0.03 19.31
N LEU A 14 29.34 0.22 20.58
CA LEU A 14 30.73 0.42 21.01
C LEU A 14 31.57 -0.86 20.87
N TRP A 15 31.00 -2.04 21.15
CA TRP A 15 31.66 -3.33 20.88
C TRP A 15 31.85 -3.57 19.37
N LEU A 16 30.86 -3.19 18.55
CA LEU A 16 30.97 -3.25 17.09
C LEU A 16 32.05 -2.33 16.56
N PHE A 17 32.22 -1.14 17.15
CA PHE A 17 33.29 -0.19 16.77
C PHE A 17 34.68 -0.64 17.24
N ALA A 18 34.81 -1.21 18.44
CA ALA A 18 36.07 -1.72 18.96
C ALA A 18 36.59 -2.94 18.16
N PHE A 19 35.69 -3.76 17.60
CA PHE A 19 36.05 -4.86 16.70
C PHE A 19 36.45 -4.41 15.29
N MET A 20 36.13 -3.18 14.88
CA MET A 20 36.54 -2.65 13.56
C MET A 20 38.04 -2.36 13.47
N CYS A 21 38.76 -2.24 14.60
CA CYS A 21 40.18 -1.89 14.60
C CYS A 21 41.13 -3.10 14.51
N SER A 22 40.64 -4.34 14.66
CA SER A 22 41.51 -5.51 14.86
C SER A 22 41.41 -6.59 13.77
N ALA A 23 40.76 -6.33 12.63
CA ALA A 23 40.52 -7.36 11.61
C ALA A 23 41.18 -7.02 10.26
N GLN A 24 42.49 -6.83 10.27
CA GLN A 24 43.35 -6.96 9.07
C GLN A 24 44.34 -8.09 9.30
N GLY A 25 44.08 -9.24 8.68
CA GLY A 25 44.95 -10.42 8.72
C GLY A 25 44.52 -11.43 7.65
N GLN A 26 45.46 -11.77 6.77
CA GLN A 26 45.30 -12.52 5.54
C GLN A 26 45.33 -14.06 5.73
N ASP A 27 44.73 -14.72 4.74
CA ASP A 27 45.10 -16.00 4.12
C ASP A 27 44.56 -17.39 4.54
N SER A 28 44.08 -18.04 3.47
CA SER A 28 44.22 -19.44 3.05
C SER A 28 43.19 -20.53 3.43
N ILE A 29 42.58 -20.98 2.34
CA ILE A 29 41.92 -22.25 1.95
C ILE A 29 42.26 -23.49 2.79
N ARG A 30 41.29 -23.97 3.60
CA ARG A 30 40.96 -25.40 3.80
C ARG A 30 39.62 -25.52 4.54
N ALA A 31 38.65 -26.25 3.98
CA ALA A 31 37.34 -26.46 4.60
C ALA A 31 37.44 -27.46 5.78
N LYS A 32 37.87 -27.00 6.96
CA LYS A 32 37.66 -27.72 8.23
C LYS A 32 36.20 -27.58 8.66
N LYS A 33 35.61 -28.65 9.23
CA LYS A 33 34.33 -28.61 9.95
C LYS A 33 34.38 -27.47 10.97
N ARG A 34 33.62 -26.41 10.72
CA ARG A 34 33.63 -25.19 11.53
C ARG A 34 32.84 -25.42 12.82
N SER A 35 33.39 -24.96 13.94
CA SER A 35 32.66 -24.90 15.22
C SER A 35 31.43 -23.99 15.11
N PHE A 36 30.51 -24.06 16.07
CA PHE A 36 29.33 -23.19 16.13
C PHE A 36 29.70 -21.70 16.01
N VAL A 37 30.73 -21.26 16.73
CA VAL A 37 31.27 -19.88 16.67
C VAL A 37 31.93 -19.58 15.31
N GLY A 38 32.65 -20.56 14.72
CA GLY A 38 33.23 -20.42 13.38
C GLY A 38 32.19 -20.29 12.27
N ASN A 39 31.01 -20.92 12.43
CA ASN A 39 29.88 -20.75 11.51
C ASN A 39 29.22 -19.38 11.67
N ILE A 40 29.13 -18.85 12.89
CA ILE A 40 28.63 -17.49 13.15
C ILE A 40 29.58 -16.46 12.51
N LEU A 41 30.89 -16.55 12.77
CA LEU A 41 31.89 -15.64 12.21
C LEU A 41 31.96 -15.69 10.68
N TYR A 42 31.86 -16.88 10.09
CA TYR A 42 31.78 -17.02 8.64
C TYR A 42 30.49 -16.45 8.06
N GLY A 43 29.34 -16.70 8.71
CA GLY A 43 28.05 -16.12 8.31
C GLY A 43 28.08 -14.58 8.38
N ILE A 44 28.71 -14.01 9.40
CA ILE A 44 28.94 -12.57 9.53
C ILE A 44 29.82 -12.06 8.38
N LYS A 45 30.96 -12.72 8.10
CA LYS A 45 31.87 -12.31 7.01
C LYS A 45 31.22 -12.38 5.62
N GLN A 46 30.40 -13.41 5.35
CA GLN A 46 29.62 -13.57 4.12
C GLN A 46 28.46 -12.57 4.00
N SER A 47 27.95 -12.09 5.12
CA SER A 47 26.81 -11.16 5.17
C SER A 47 27.17 -9.70 4.86
N PHE A 48 28.48 -9.38 4.88
CA PHE A 48 29.01 -8.12 4.37
C PHE A 48 29.46 -8.27 2.92
N GLY A 49 29.07 -7.34 2.05
CA GLY A 49 29.43 -7.41 0.64
C GLY A 49 28.98 -6.19 -0.16
N LYS A 50 29.29 -6.18 -1.46
CA LYS A 50 28.81 -5.16 -2.40
C LYS A 50 27.82 -5.78 -3.37
N ASP A 51 26.66 -5.15 -3.55
CA ASP A 51 25.70 -5.50 -4.59
C ASP A 51 26.20 -5.01 -5.97
N THR A 52 26.91 -5.88 -6.70
CA THR A 52 27.48 -5.57 -8.02
C THR A 52 26.51 -5.87 -9.18
N LEU A 53 25.48 -6.69 -8.94
CA LEU A 53 24.54 -7.19 -9.95
C LEU A 53 23.67 -6.08 -10.57
N GLY A 54 23.48 -4.97 -9.85
CA GLY A 54 22.64 -3.86 -10.32
C GLY A 54 23.35 -2.79 -11.16
N ARG A 55 24.61 -2.95 -11.56
CA ARG A 55 25.39 -1.89 -12.23
C ARG A 55 25.20 -1.83 -13.75
N ARG A 56 24.70 -2.89 -14.39
CA ARG A 56 24.59 -3.01 -15.87
C ARG A 56 23.23 -3.44 -16.41
N GLU A 57 22.25 -3.80 -15.55
CA GLU A 57 20.93 -4.20 -16.02
C GLU A 57 20.06 -2.97 -16.35
N ASN A 58 19.33 -3.03 -17.47
CA ASN A 58 18.19 -2.15 -17.73
C ASN A 58 17.19 -2.32 -16.58
N VAL A 59 17.10 -1.34 -15.69
CA VAL A 59 16.28 -1.48 -14.49
C VAL A 59 14.80 -1.54 -14.83
N THR A 60 14.37 -0.86 -15.90
CA THR A 60 12.96 -0.74 -16.29
C THR A 60 12.69 -1.40 -17.65
N VAL A 61 12.02 -2.56 -17.65
CA VAL A 61 11.76 -3.40 -18.84
C VAL A 61 10.26 -3.67 -18.98
N LEU A 62 9.76 -3.78 -20.22
CA LEU A 62 8.35 -4.09 -20.46
C LEU A 62 8.04 -5.52 -20.02
N ASN A 63 6.95 -5.74 -19.29
CA ASN A 63 6.65 -7.05 -18.71
C ASN A 63 6.36 -8.16 -19.74
N THR A 64 5.98 -7.81 -20.97
CA THR A 64 5.64 -8.76 -22.05
C THR A 64 6.81 -9.14 -22.95
N GLU A 65 7.94 -8.45 -22.89
CA GLU A 65 9.03 -8.55 -23.88
C GLU A 65 9.55 -9.99 -24.06
N ALA A 66 9.73 -10.73 -22.96
CA ALA A 66 10.18 -12.12 -22.98
C ALA A 66 9.12 -13.14 -23.42
N LEU A 67 7.84 -12.74 -23.48
CA LEU A 67 6.70 -13.62 -23.73
C LEU A 67 6.16 -13.49 -25.16
N LEU A 68 6.32 -12.31 -25.79
CA LEU A 68 5.86 -12.04 -27.16
C LEU A 68 6.30 -13.08 -28.21
N PRO A 69 7.52 -13.67 -28.16
CA PRO A 69 7.93 -14.69 -29.13
C PRO A 69 7.09 -15.98 -29.13
N TYR A 70 6.31 -16.22 -28.08
CA TYR A 70 5.51 -17.43 -27.90
C TYR A 70 4.00 -17.18 -28.08
N GLU A 71 3.61 -15.96 -28.44
CA GLU A 71 2.22 -15.56 -28.64
C GLU A 71 1.49 -16.50 -29.61
N GLY A 72 0.30 -16.98 -29.23
CA GLY A 72 -0.53 -17.84 -30.06
C GLY A 72 -0.25 -19.34 -29.95
N LYS A 73 0.82 -19.78 -29.26
CA LYS A 73 1.07 -21.21 -28.98
C LYS A 73 0.10 -21.76 -27.94
N THR A 74 -0.10 -23.07 -27.89
CA THR A 74 -0.99 -23.70 -26.89
C THR A 74 -0.28 -23.92 -25.56
N ILE A 75 -0.90 -23.54 -24.44
CA ILE A 75 -0.37 -23.83 -23.10
C ILE A 75 -0.61 -25.31 -22.79
N ARG A 76 0.42 -26.14 -22.85
CA ARG A 76 0.32 -27.58 -22.60
C ARG A 76 0.28 -27.91 -21.12
N SER A 77 1.19 -27.34 -20.33
CA SER A 77 1.24 -27.57 -18.88
C SER A 77 1.62 -26.33 -18.10
N ILE A 78 1.11 -26.22 -16.88
CA ILE A 78 1.47 -25.19 -15.91
C ILE A 78 1.98 -25.87 -14.64
N LYS A 79 3.28 -25.72 -14.37
CA LYS A 79 3.93 -26.21 -13.16
C LYS A 79 4.22 -25.06 -12.21
N THR A 80 4.11 -25.30 -10.92
CA THR A 80 4.51 -24.33 -9.90
C THR A 80 5.84 -24.76 -9.29
N ARG A 81 6.64 -23.77 -8.91
CA ARG A 81 7.89 -23.98 -8.18
C ARG A 81 8.02 -22.88 -7.15
N GLN A 82 8.03 -23.25 -5.89
CA GLN A 82 8.33 -22.29 -4.83
C GLN A 82 9.84 -22.22 -4.60
N LEU A 83 10.37 -21.02 -4.40
CA LEU A 83 11.75 -20.80 -3.99
C LEU A 83 11.88 -20.86 -2.48
N ASP A 84 12.93 -21.53 -2.01
CA ASP A 84 13.34 -21.52 -0.62
C ASP A 84 13.92 -20.15 -0.22
N PHE A 85 13.99 -19.89 1.07
CA PHE A 85 14.34 -18.58 1.60
C PHE A 85 15.76 -18.11 1.35
N ASN A 86 16.69 -19.06 1.28
CA ASN A 86 18.09 -18.85 0.92
C ASN A 86 18.28 -18.45 -0.55
N MET A 87 17.27 -18.63 -1.41
CA MET A 87 17.38 -18.29 -2.83
C MET A 87 16.79 -16.91 -3.11
N SER A 88 17.43 -16.14 -3.98
CA SER A 88 16.86 -14.90 -4.52
C SER A 88 16.74 -14.98 -6.04
N PHE A 89 15.80 -14.22 -6.61
CA PHE A 89 15.71 -14.11 -8.08
C PHE A 89 16.91 -13.39 -8.70
N SER A 90 17.62 -12.56 -7.91
CA SER A 90 18.76 -11.74 -8.33
C SER A 90 20.11 -12.46 -8.20
N ASP A 91 20.27 -13.34 -7.22
CA ASP A 91 21.48 -14.10 -6.93
C ASP A 91 21.12 -15.54 -6.55
N THR A 92 21.36 -16.47 -7.48
CA THR A 92 21.19 -17.93 -7.29
C THR A 92 22.50 -18.61 -6.88
N THR A 93 23.58 -17.85 -6.68
CA THR A 93 24.95 -18.38 -6.62
C THR A 93 25.45 -18.59 -5.18
N ASN A 94 24.86 -17.90 -4.19
CA ASN A 94 25.31 -17.98 -2.79
C ASN A 94 24.17 -18.26 -1.81
N ASP A 95 24.20 -19.45 -1.21
CA ASP A 95 23.40 -19.82 -0.03
C ASP A 95 23.95 -19.13 1.22
N ILE A 96 23.46 -17.93 1.53
CA ILE A 96 23.83 -17.28 2.79
C ILE A 96 22.95 -17.82 3.92
N LEU A 97 23.43 -18.89 4.56
CA LEU A 97 22.83 -19.50 5.75
C LEU A 97 23.21 -18.69 7.00
N TYR A 98 22.24 -18.01 7.62
CA TYR A 98 22.38 -17.38 8.94
C TYR A 98 21.61 -18.20 9.99
N PHE A 99 22.01 -18.14 11.26
CA PHE A 99 21.32 -18.85 12.35
C PHE A 99 19.81 -18.53 12.40
N GLY A 100 19.45 -17.27 12.15
CA GLY A 100 18.06 -16.81 12.09
C GLY A 100 17.25 -17.41 10.94
N THR A 101 17.84 -17.76 9.79
CA THR A 101 17.07 -18.35 8.68
C THR A 101 16.59 -19.76 9.03
N LYS A 102 17.37 -20.56 9.76
CA LYS A 102 16.92 -21.89 10.19
C LYS A 102 15.70 -21.85 11.12
N VAL A 103 15.69 -20.93 12.08
CA VAL A 103 14.56 -20.74 13.00
C VAL A 103 13.34 -20.24 12.23
N LEU A 104 13.52 -19.23 11.37
CA LEU A 104 12.43 -18.70 10.54
C LEU A 104 11.86 -19.74 9.57
N ASN A 105 12.71 -20.57 8.96
CA ASN A 105 12.29 -21.67 8.09
C ASN A 105 11.49 -22.73 8.86
N SER A 106 11.81 -22.98 10.13
CA SER A 106 11.11 -23.98 10.95
C SER A 106 9.70 -23.56 11.34
N ILE A 107 9.44 -22.26 11.41
CA ILE A 107 8.13 -21.70 11.78
C ILE A 107 7.31 -21.25 10.57
N HIS A 108 7.93 -21.16 9.39
CA HIS A 108 7.23 -20.78 8.16
C HIS A 108 6.41 -21.93 7.59
N ALA A 109 5.19 -21.61 7.18
CA ALA A 109 4.33 -22.45 6.37
C ALA A 109 4.41 -22.06 4.88
N THR A 110 5.05 -22.92 4.10
CA THR A 110 5.11 -22.85 2.63
C THR A 110 3.71 -22.78 2.01
N THR A 111 3.47 -21.84 1.10
CA THR A 111 2.22 -21.75 0.35
C THR A 111 1.93 -23.03 -0.44
N ARG A 112 0.71 -23.54 -0.30
CA ARG A 112 0.29 -24.76 -1.02
C ARG A 112 0.14 -24.48 -2.51
N ASP A 113 0.48 -25.45 -3.36
CA ASP A 113 0.29 -25.36 -4.82
C ASP A 113 -1.15 -24.96 -5.20
N LYS A 114 -2.15 -25.58 -4.56
CA LYS A 114 -3.57 -25.23 -4.76
C LYS A 114 -3.86 -23.76 -4.45
N THR A 115 -3.18 -23.14 -3.50
CA THR A 115 -3.32 -21.70 -3.18
C THR A 115 -2.76 -20.82 -4.30
N ILE A 116 -1.60 -21.19 -4.86
CA ILE A 116 -1.01 -20.48 -6.01
C ILE A 116 -1.92 -20.64 -7.23
N ARG A 117 -2.36 -21.86 -7.55
CA ARG A 117 -3.23 -22.15 -8.70
C ARG A 117 -4.57 -21.43 -8.64
N ARG A 118 -5.16 -21.23 -7.45
CA ARG A 118 -6.39 -20.44 -7.27
C ARG A 118 -6.26 -18.97 -7.68
N ASN A 119 -5.03 -18.47 -7.80
CA ASN A 119 -4.74 -17.12 -8.23
C ASN A 119 -4.26 -17.05 -9.70
N LEU A 120 -4.28 -18.16 -10.43
CA LEU A 120 -3.97 -18.20 -11.86
C LEU A 120 -5.22 -17.98 -12.72
N TYR A 121 -5.10 -17.11 -13.72
CA TYR A 121 -6.10 -16.92 -14.77
C TYR A 121 -5.93 -17.90 -15.92
N LEU A 122 -4.70 -18.39 -16.07
CA LEU A 122 -4.22 -19.24 -17.14
C LEU A 122 -4.74 -20.66 -16.94
N LYS A 123 -5.07 -21.32 -18.05
CA LYS A 123 -5.46 -22.73 -18.06
C LYS A 123 -4.65 -23.48 -19.10
N GLU A 124 -4.44 -24.76 -18.80
CA GLU A 124 -3.89 -25.72 -19.76
C GLU A 124 -4.92 -25.93 -20.89
N GLY A 125 -4.43 -26.09 -22.12
CA GLY A 125 -5.23 -26.17 -23.34
C GLY A 125 -5.63 -24.83 -23.97
N GLU A 126 -5.46 -23.70 -23.28
CA GLU A 126 -5.77 -22.38 -23.84
C GLU A 126 -4.61 -21.82 -24.69
N THR A 127 -4.95 -20.99 -25.67
CA THR A 127 -3.98 -20.23 -26.47
C THR A 127 -3.24 -19.22 -25.60
N MET A 128 -1.92 -19.18 -25.73
CA MET A 128 -1.05 -18.25 -25.03
C MET A 128 -1.33 -16.80 -25.48
N ASN A 129 -1.59 -15.94 -24.50
CA ASN A 129 -1.54 -14.50 -24.64
C ASN A 129 -0.50 -13.92 -23.67
N ALA A 130 0.54 -13.28 -24.23
CA ALA A 130 1.66 -12.70 -23.49
C ALA A 130 1.22 -11.62 -22.51
N TYR A 131 0.24 -10.79 -22.87
CA TYR A 131 -0.31 -9.75 -21.99
C TYR A 131 -1.08 -10.37 -20.82
N LEU A 132 -1.86 -11.44 -21.04
CA LEU A 132 -2.59 -12.14 -19.99
C LEU A 132 -1.63 -12.83 -19.01
N ILE A 133 -0.56 -13.45 -19.51
CA ILE A 133 0.48 -14.07 -18.66
C ILE A 133 1.22 -13.02 -17.85
N ALA A 134 1.66 -11.93 -18.48
CA ALA A 134 2.38 -10.86 -17.80
C ALA A 134 1.51 -10.14 -16.75
N ASP A 135 0.21 -10.03 -17.02
CA ASP A 135 -0.80 -9.52 -16.09
C ASP A 135 -1.01 -10.49 -14.91
N ASN A 136 -1.09 -11.80 -15.15
CA ASN A 136 -1.20 -12.77 -14.08
C ASN A 136 0.07 -12.81 -13.19
N GLU A 137 1.26 -12.70 -13.78
CA GLU A 137 2.51 -12.57 -13.03
C GLU A 137 2.46 -11.36 -12.09
N ARG A 138 2.04 -10.19 -12.59
CA ARG A 138 1.82 -8.98 -11.76
C ARG A 138 0.85 -9.28 -10.62
N TYR A 139 -0.32 -9.83 -10.93
CA TYR A 139 -1.34 -10.11 -9.92
C TYR A 139 -0.86 -11.04 -8.81
N LEU A 140 -0.06 -12.07 -9.13
CA LEU A 140 0.53 -12.91 -8.09
C LEU A 140 1.37 -12.09 -7.09
N ARG A 141 2.02 -11.00 -7.51
CA ARG A 141 2.78 -10.11 -6.61
C ARG A 141 1.89 -9.13 -5.82
N THR A 142 0.66 -8.89 -6.27
CA THR A 142 -0.32 -8.12 -5.50
C THR A 142 -0.91 -8.93 -4.35
N VAL A 143 -0.87 -10.25 -4.42
CA VAL A 143 -1.31 -11.15 -3.34
C VAL A 143 -0.45 -10.95 -2.08
N GLY A 144 -1.10 -10.82 -0.92
CA GLY A 144 -0.47 -10.41 0.34
C GLY A 144 0.74 -11.24 0.77
N TYR A 145 0.66 -12.56 0.60
CA TYR A 145 1.64 -13.54 1.05
C TYR A 145 2.73 -13.87 0.04
N ILE A 146 2.70 -13.31 -1.16
CA ILE A 146 3.75 -13.48 -2.18
C ILE A 146 4.69 -12.27 -2.12
N GLN A 147 5.99 -12.53 -2.07
CA GLN A 147 7.05 -11.51 -2.11
C GLN A 147 7.42 -11.14 -3.55
N ASP A 148 7.65 -12.14 -4.41
CA ASP A 148 7.95 -11.96 -5.83
C ASP A 148 7.44 -13.20 -6.61
N SER A 149 7.20 -13.02 -7.91
CA SER A 149 6.72 -14.08 -8.80
C SER A 149 7.28 -13.91 -10.21
N ARG A 150 7.43 -15.03 -10.91
CA ARG A 150 7.81 -15.10 -12.32
C ARG A 150 7.00 -16.18 -13.02
N ILE A 151 6.53 -15.87 -14.22
CA ILE A 151 5.99 -16.89 -15.12
C ILE A 151 6.92 -16.98 -16.31
N ILE A 152 7.60 -18.12 -16.45
CA ILE A 152 8.60 -18.34 -17.50
C ILE A 152 8.18 -19.49 -18.40
N VAL A 153 8.56 -19.39 -19.67
CA VAL A 153 8.42 -20.49 -20.64
C VAL A 153 9.58 -21.45 -20.48
N ASN A 154 9.29 -22.73 -20.24
CA ASN A 154 10.30 -23.77 -20.18
C ASN A 154 10.70 -24.21 -21.59
N LYS A 155 11.73 -23.57 -22.15
CA LYS A 155 12.23 -23.89 -23.50
C LYS A 155 12.67 -25.35 -23.69
N ARG A 156 13.06 -26.05 -22.62
CA ARG A 156 13.55 -27.43 -22.70
C ARG A 156 12.45 -28.45 -22.94
N THR A 157 11.23 -28.14 -22.48
CA THR A 157 10.10 -29.06 -22.59
C THR A 157 9.06 -28.58 -23.59
N SER A 158 9.07 -27.29 -23.95
CA SER A 158 8.18 -26.72 -24.98
C SER A 158 8.49 -27.28 -26.38
N THR A 159 7.47 -27.36 -27.22
CA THR A 159 7.55 -27.77 -28.63
C THR A 159 7.31 -26.57 -29.56
N ASP A 160 7.31 -26.80 -30.87
CA ASP A 160 7.06 -25.75 -31.86
C ASP A 160 5.64 -25.17 -31.75
N ASP A 161 4.65 -26.01 -31.45
CA ASP A 161 3.22 -25.68 -31.37
C ASP A 161 2.71 -25.45 -29.94
N SER A 162 3.44 -25.93 -28.92
CA SER A 162 2.99 -25.91 -27.52
C SER A 162 4.08 -25.46 -26.55
N ILE A 163 3.66 -24.87 -25.43
CA ILE A 163 4.57 -24.37 -24.39
C ILE A 163 4.25 -24.98 -23.03
N ASP A 164 5.28 -25.11 -22.21
CA ASP A 164 5.12 -25.35 -20.78
C ASP A 164 5.49 -24.11 -19.98
N LEU A 165 4.63 -23.74 -19.05
CA LEU A 165 4.84 -22.61 -18.15
C LEU A 165 5.31 -23.10 -16.78
N ILE A 166 6.29 -22.39 -16.22
CA ILE A 166 6.70 -22.54 -14.83
C ILE A 166 6.36 -21.25 -14.09
N VAL A 167 5.48 -21.36 -13.09
CA VAL A 167 5.14 -20.30 -12.15
C VAL A 167 6.06 -20.42 -10.95
N ILE A 168 7.01 -19.50 -10.85
CA ILE A 168 7.97 -19.44 -9.76
C ILE A 168 7.50 -18.39 -8.74
N THR A 169 7.36 -18.77 -7.48
CA THR A 169 6.96 -17.85 -6.39
C THR A 169 7.98 -17.84 -5.27
N LYS A 170 8.12 -16.70 -4.60
CA LYS A 170 8.80 -16.57 -3.31
C LYS A 170 7.83 -15.99 -2.30
N ASP A 171 7.70 -16.64 -1.15
CA ASP A 171 6.75 -16.24 -0.12
C ASP A 171 7.29 -15.11 0.76
N LEU A 172 6.37 -14.31 1.28
CA LEU A 172 6.63 -13.38 2.38
C LEU A 172 6.45 -14.13 3.72
N PHE A 173 7.09 -13.66 4.78
CA PHE A 173 6.78 -14.15 6.12
C PHE A 173 5.34 -13.83 6.44
N GLU A 174 4.64 -14.84 6.92
CA GLU A 174 3.23 -14.76 7.22
C GLU A 174 2.99 -14.04 8.55
N TYR A 175 3.90 -14.12 9.52
CA TYR A 175 3.69 -13.49 10.83
C TYR A 175 3.99 -11.98 10.80
N VAL A 176 3.02 -11.19 11.26
CA VAL A 176 3.09 -9.72 11.28
C VAL A 176 2.82 -9.22 12.70
N PRO A 177 3.87 -8.82 13.45
CA PRO A 177 3.66 -8.17 14.74
C PRO A 177 3.08 -6.77 14.54
N SER A 178 2.13 -6.38 15.38
CA SER A 178 1.64 -5.00 15.48
C SER A 178 1.94 -4.47 16.88
N THR A 179 2.50 -3.27 16.97
CA THR A 179 2.74 -2.61 18.26
C THR A 179 2.35 -1.14 18.17
N GLY A 180 1.92 -0.55 19.28
CA GLY A 180 1.50 0.84 19.32
C GLY A 180 1.47 1.41 20.74
N GLY A 181 1.61 2.73 20.85
CA GLY A 181 1.43 3.46 22.10
C GLY A 181 2.42 3.13 23.22
N ILE A 182 3.62 2.62 22.92
CA ILE A 182 4.63 2.07 23.86
C ILE A 182 4.97 3.08 24.99
N SER A 183 4.17 3.07 26.05
CA SER A 183 4.34 3.88 27.25
C SER A 183 3.95 3.04 28.47
N PRO A 184 4.35 3.40 29.70
CA PRO A 184 3.95 2.63 30.89
C PRO A 184 2.43 2.55 31.08
N SER A 185 1.69 3.55 30.62
CA SER A 185 0.23 3.66 30.79
C SER A 185 -0.59 3.14 29.62
N ARG A 186 0.04 2.85 28.46
CA ARG A 186 -0.63 2.35 27.26
C ARG A 186 0.28 1.37 26.52
N GLN A 187 -0.22 0.20 26.14
CA GLN A 187 0.47 -0.75 25.27
C GLN A 187 -0.54 -1.39 24.32
N ARG A 188 -0.33 -1.24 23.01
CA ARG A 188 -1.02 -2.03 21.99
C ARG A 188 -0.04 -3.07 21.46
N VAL A 189 -0.42 -4.35 21.52
CA VAL A 189 0.35 -5.47 21.01
C VAL A 189 -0.57 -6.40 20.23
N GLY A 190 -0.17 -6.83 19.06
CA GLY A 190 -0.91 -7.79 18.27
C GLY A 190 0.00 -8.66 17.41
N LEU A 191 -0.57 -9.76 16.95
CA LEU A 191 0.07 -10.70 16.05
C LEU A 191 -0.92 -11.10 14.96
N GLY A 192 -0.50 -10.92 13.71
CA GLY A 192 -1.17 -11.44 12.53
C GLY A 192 -0.42 -12.61 11.92
N ASN A 193 -1.15 -13.43 11.18
CA ASN A 193 -0.63 -14.39 10.22
C ASN A 193 -1.36 -14.18 8.89
N ASN A 194 -0.65 -13.87 7.81
CA ASN A 194 -1.21 -13.52 6.50
C ASN A 194 -1.38 -14.72 5.54
N ASN A 195 -0.99 -15.92 5.96
CA ASN A 195 -1.03 -17.14 5.13
C ASN A 195 -1.14 -18.40 5.99
N LEU A 196 -2.20 -18.49 6.79
CA LEU A 196 -2.42 -19.60 7.73
C LEU A 196 -2.25 -20.95 7.03
N PHE A 197 -1.24 -21.71 7.46
CA PHE A 197 -0.90 -23.04 6.95
C PHE A 197 -0.72 -23.11 5.41
N GLY A 198 -0.28 -22.01 4.77
CA GLY A 198 -0.10 -21.92 3.33
C GLY A 198 -1.40 -21.88 2.52
N SER A 199 -2.53 -21.55 3.16
CA SER A 199 -3.87 -21.64 2.56
C SER A 199 -4.41 -20.34 1.93
N GLY A 200 -3.67 -19.24 2.02
CA GLY A 200 -4.10 -17.91 1.57
C GLY A 200 -5.14 -17.25 2.47
N GLN A 201 -5.33 -17.76 3.69
CA GLN A 201 -6.14 -17.16 4.74
C GLN A 201 -5.28 -16.29 5.65
N SER A 202 -5.84 -15.18 6.12
CA SER A 202 -5.20 -14.31 7.10
C SER A 202 -6.01 -14.27 8.40
N ALA A 203 -5.35 -14.25 9.54
CA ALA A 203 -5.97 -13.93 10.83
C ALA A 203 -5.06 -13.00 11.63
N SER A 204 -5.65 -12.06 12.37
CA SER A 204 -4.88 -11.22 13.29
C SER A 204 -5.65 -10.96 14.57
N PHE A 205 -4.89 -10.87 15.65
CA PHE A 205 -5.36 -10.54 16.97
C PHE A 205 -4.57 -9.35 17.50
N SER A 206 -5.24 -8.34 18.04
CA SER A 206 -4.60 -7.22 18.72
C SER A 206 -5.25 -6.97 20.07
N PHE A 207 -4.40 -6.66 21.04
CA PHE A 207 -4.73 -6.35 22.42
C PHE A 207 -4.24 -4.94 22.74
N LEU A 208 -5.10 -4.13 23.34
CA LEU A 208 -4.77 -2.81 23.87
C LEU A 208 -4.95 -2.85 25.37
N HIS A 209 -3.89 -2.54 26.11
CA HIS A 209 -3.96 -2.16 27.51
C HIS A 209 -3.78 -0.64 27.63
N ASP A 210 -4.71 0.07 28.25
CA ASP A 210 -4.54 1.48 28.59
C ASP A 210 -5.15 1.76 29.97
N THR A 211 -4.31 2.18 30.91
CA THR A 211 -4.71 2.47 32.31
C THR A 211 -5.67 3.64 32.44
N ARG A 212 -5.74 4.51 31.42
CA ARG A 212 -6.65 5.67 31.38
C ARG A 212 -8.02 5.31 30.81
N ARG A 213 -8.18 4.07 30.36
CA ARG A 213 -9.37 3.57 29.69
C ARG A 213 -10.31 2.87 30.69
N SER A 214 -11.58 3.26 30.73
CA SER A 214 -12.64 2.54 31.43
C SER A 214 -12.92 1.24 30.70
N ALA A 215 -12.74 0.09 31.36
CA ALA A 215 -12.21 -1.15 30.79
C ALA A 215 -10.81 -0.93 30.20
N SER A 216 -9.79 -1.24 31.01
CA SER A 216 -8.37 -1.03 30.67
C SER A 216 -7.87 -1.91 29.52
N VAL A 217 -8.71 -2.82 29.03
CA VAL A 217 -8.40 -3.77 27.98
C VAL A 217 -9.39 -3.63 26.83
N GLY A 218 -8.88 -3.69 25.61
CA GLY A 218 -9.68 -3.83 24.40
C GLY A 218 -9.03 -4.77 23.39
N MET A 219 -9.85 -5.35 22.52
CA MET A 219 -9.44 -6.41 21.59
C MET A 219 -9.91 -6.10 20.17
N GLN A 220 -9.14 -6.58 19.20
CA GLN A 220 -9.50 -6.58 17.79
C GLN A 220 -9.14 -7.93 17.17
N VAL A 221 -10.05 -8.46 16.37
CA VAL A 221 -9.87 -9.67 15.58
C VAL A 221 -10.16 -9.34 14.12
N ASN A 222 -9.25 -9.74 13.22
CA ASN A 222 -9.52 -9.70 11.79
C ASN A 222 -9.29 -11.09 11.18
N TYR A 223 -10.13 -11.47 10.24
CA TYR A 223 -10.00 -12.66 9.42
C TYR A 223 -10.15 -12.31 7.95
N GLY A 224 -9.42 -13.00 7.07
CA GLY A 224 -9.52 -12.80 5.64
C GLY A 224 -9.23 -14.08 4.86
N TYR A 225 -9.81 -14.16 3.66
CA TYR A 225 -9.60 -15.28 2.76
C TYR A 225 -9.49 -14.78 1.32
N ASN A 226 -8.28 -14.89 0.74
CA ASN A 226 -8.02 -14.55 -0.64
C ASN A 226 -8.53 -15.60 -1.62
N SER A 227 -9.21 -15.15 -2.69
CA SER A 227 -9.76 -15.99 -3.77
C SER A 227 -10.58 -17.19 -3.25
N PHE A 228 -11.61 -16.88 -2.46
CA PHE A 228 -12.55 -17.86 -1.92
C PHE A 228 -13.12 -18.72 -3.05
N MET A 229 -13.00 -20.05 -2.93
CA MET A 229 -13.44 -21.01 -3.95
C MET A 229 -12.94 -20.73 -5.38
N SER A 230 -11.74 -20.17 -5.54
CA SER A 230 -11.15 -19.84 -6.87
C SER A 230 -11.94 -18.79 -7.66
N SER A 231 -12.81 -18.02 -6.99
CA SER A 231 -13.69 -17.04 -7.63
C SER A 231 -13.05 -15.66 -7.82
N PHE A 232 -11.85 -15.47 -7.25
CA PHE A 232 -11.20 -14.17 -7.04
C PHE A 232 -11.94 -13.23 -6.09
N ILE A 233 -12.96 -13.72 -5.36
CA ILE A 233 -13.61 -12.98 -4.28
C ILE A 233 -12.71 -13.08 -3.04
N ASN A 234 -12.33 -11.93 -2.51
CA ASN A 234 -11.67 -11.77 -1.23
C ASN A 234 -12.73 -11.58 -0.15
N VAL A 235 -12.67 -12.38 0.90
CA VAL A 235 -13.53 -12.24 2.08
C VAL A 235 -12.73 -11.55 3.17
N SER A 236 -13.31 -10.57 3.86
CA SER A 236 -12.72 -9.90 5.02
C SER A 236 -13.76 -9.73 6.12
N LEU A 237 -13.37 -10.06 7.34
CA LEU A 237 -14.18 -9.95 8.55
C LEU A 237 -13.36 -9.21 9.61
N SER A 238 -13.91 -8.15 10.17
CA SER A 238 -13.30 -7.38 11.25
C SER A 238 -14.30 -7.23 12.39
N ALA A 239 -13.84 -7.50 13.61
CA ALA A 239 -14.57 -7.19 14.84
C ALA A 239 -13.59 -6.54 15.82
N SER A 240 -13.93 -5.35 16.32
CA SER A 240 -13.02 -4.55 17.13
C SER A 240 -13.78 -3.82 18.22
N ARG A 241 -13.18 -3.69 19.41
CA ARG A 241 -13.58 -2.71 20.45
C ARG A 241 -12.53 -1.62 20.65
N ILE A 242 -11.53 -1.61 19.78
CA ILE A 242 -10.39 -0.68 19.76
C ILE A 242 -10.21 -0.06 18.38
N ALA A 243 -11.29 0.04 17.61
CA ALA A 243 -11.28 0.75 16.35
C ALA A 243 -11.12 2.25 16.61
N LYS A 244 -10.56 2.96 15.63
CA LYS A 244 -10.40 4.40 15.71
C LYS A 244 -11.76 5.07 15.48
N ASN A 245 -12.20 5.90 16.42
CA ASN A 245 -13.45 6.63 16.29
C ASN A 245 -13.41 7.68 15.16
N ILE A 246 -14.57 8.19 14.77
CA ILE A 246 -14.74 9.14 13.66
C ILE A 246 -14.29 10.56 14.03
N TYR A 247 -14.37 10.93 15.31
CA TYR A 247 -14.16 12.29 15.79
C TYR A 247 -12.68 12.66 15.86
N ASP A 248 -11.91 11.96 16.70
CA ASP A 248 -10.52 12.26 17.04
C ASP A 248 -9.57 11.06 16.82
N HIS A 249 -10.06 9.99 16.19
CA HIS A 249 -9.29 8.80 15.83
C HIS A 249 -8.71 8.03 17.03
N ARG A 250 -9.24 8.23 18.25
CA ARG A 250 -8.90 7.38 19.41
C ARG A 250 -9.48 5.99 19.28
N GLU A 251 -8.84 5.03 19.92
CA GLU A 251 -9.16 3.60 19.81
C GLU A 251 -10.36 3.19 20.67
N ASP A 252 -11.46 3.93 20.67
CA ASP A 252 -12.66 3.72 21.51
C ASP A 252 -13.94 3.54 20.69
N GLU A 253 -13.84 2.94 19.52
CA GLU A 253 -15.00 2.49 18.74
C GLU A 253 -15.12 0.95 18.77
N GLU A 254 -16.37 0.50 18.95
CA GLU A 254 -16.78 -0.87 18.71
C GLU A 254 -17.35 -0.99 17.30
N ASN A 255 -16.79 -1.87 16.48
CA ASN A 255 -17.30 -2.09 15.14
C ASN A 255 -17.20 -3.54 14.67
N PHE A 256 -18.06 -3.84 13.73
CA PHE A 256 -18.09 -5.07 12.97
C PHE A 256 -18.21 -4.73 11.49
N LEU A 257 -17.41 -5.39 10.65
CA LEU A 257 -17.44 -5.22 9.19
C LEU A 257 -17.22 -6.56 8.51
N LEU A 258 -18.15 -6.91 7.61
CA LEU A 258 -17.99 -7.97 6.63
C LEU A 258 -17.85 -7.35 5.24
N SER A 259 -16.82 -7.74 4.51
CA SER A 259 -16.58 -7.28 3.14
C SER A 259 -16.27 -8.46 2.21
N LEU A 260 -16.92 -8.45 1.06
CA LEU A 260 -16.65 -9.30 -0.10
C LEU A 260 -16.15 -8.38 -1.21
N ASP A 261 -14.93 -8.60 -1.69
CA ASP A 261 -14.34 -7.78 -2.75
C ASP A 261 -13.86 -8.66 -3.89
N ARG A 262 -14.37 -8.41 -5.09
CA ARG A 262 -13.94 -9.07 -6.31
C ARG A 262 -13.35 -8.02 -7.25
N PRO A 263 -12.04 -7.76 -7.16
CA PRO A 263 -11.42 -6.74 -7.98
C PRO A 263 -11.44 -7.17 -9.45
N LEU A 264 -11.27 -6.20 -10.36
CA LEU A 264 -11.03 -6.53 -11.76
C LEU A 264 -9.59 -7.08 -11.86
N VAL A 265 -9.42 -8.38 -11.59
CA VAL A 265 -8.10 -8.99 -11.47
C VAL A 265 -7.27 -8.90 -12.76
N SER A 266 -7.94 -8.82 -13.91
CA SER A 266 -7.31 -8.61 -15.21
C SER A 266 -8.22 -7.81 -16.14
N GLN A 267 -7.61 -7.03 -17.03
CA GLN A 267 -8.29 -6.31 -18.10
C GLN A 267 -9.05 -7.22 -19.10
N TYR A 268 -8.83 -8.54 -19.02
CA TYR A 268 -9.51 -9.56 -19.82
C TYR A 268 -10.62 -10.30 -19.06
N LYS A 269 -10.82 -10.00 -17.77
CA LYS A 269 -11.98 -10.51 -17.01
C LYS A 269 -13.18 -9.60 -17.20
N ARG A 270 -14.37 -10.20 -17.11
CA ARG A 270 -15.65 -9.55 -17.41
C ARG A 270 -16.27 -8.83 -16.21
N LEU A 271 -16.13 -9.38 -15.02
CA LEU A 271 -16.83 -8.88 -13.84
C LEU A 271 -15.84 -8.25 -12.87
N ALA A 272 -16.33 -7.32 -12.07
CA ALA A 272 -15.79 -6.89 -10.79
C ALA A 272 -16.95 -6.41 -9.92
N GLY A 273 -16.77 -6.36 -8.61
CA GLY A 273 -17.83 -5.94 -7.70
C GLY A 273 -17.44 -6.11 -6.26
N GLY A 274 -18.28 -5.63 -5.36
CA GLY A 274 -18.06 -5.77 -3.94
C GLY A 274 -19.33 -5.57 -3.14
N PHE A 275 -19.32 -6.09 -1.93
CA PHE A 275 -20.38 -5.97 -0.96
C PHE A 275 -19.75 -5.75 0.40
N SER A 276 -20.21 -4.76 1.16
CA SER A 276 -19.78 -4.50 2.52
C SER A 276 -20.97 -4.18 3.39
N VAL A 277 -21.01 -4.78 4.57
CA VAL A 277 -22.03 -4.52 5.59
C VAL A 277 -21.36 -4.45 6.95
N GLY A 278 -21.77 -3.48 7.76
CA GLY A 278 -21.17 -3.28 9.07
C GLY A 278 -22.00 -2.43 10.00
N LYS A 279 -21.58 -2.43 11.26
CA LYS A 279 -22.13 -1.60 12.32
C LYS A 279 -20.99 -1.04 13.15
N GLY A 280 -21.08 0.22 13.54
CA GLY A 280 -20.12 0.88 14.41
C GLY A 280 -20.83 1.66 15.50
N LYS A 281 -20.23 1.70 16.69
CA LYS A 281 -20.72 2.46 17.83
C LYS A 281 -19.54 3.02 18.61
N SER A 282 -19.60 4.30 18.95
CA SER A 282 -18.63 4.90 19.86
C SER A 282 -18.77 4.30 21.27
N LEU A 283 -17.67 4.27 22.02
CA LEU A 283 -17.66 3.85 23.41
C LEU A 283 -17.03 4.96 24.26
N ASN A 284 -17.66 5.33 25.38
CA ASN A 284 -17.07 6.29 26.32
C ASN A 284 -16.00 5.61 27.19
N MET A 285 -14.88 5.28 26.57
CA MET A 285 -13.80 4.55 27.21
C MET A 285 -12.80 5.48 27.90
N TYR A 286 -12.89 6.80 27.73
CA TYR A 286 -11.98 7.78 28.34
C TYR A 286 -12.73 8.92 29.05
N PRO A 287 -13.54 8.63 30.08
CA PRO A 287 -14.47 9.59 30.68
C PRO A 287 -13.79 10.85 31.26
N ASN A 288 -12.58 10.69 31.81
CA ASN A 288 -11.82 11.80 32.41
C ASN A 288 -11.16 12.72 31.38
N TYR A 289 -11.15 12.33 30.09
CA TYR A 289 -10.48 13.08 29.03
C TYR A 289 -11.45 13.98 28.25
N TYR A 290 -12.73 13.61 28.22
CA TYR A 290 -13.74 14.35 27.46
C TYR A 290 -14.24 15.62 28.15
N GLY A 291 -13.85 15.90 29.40
CA GLY A 291 -14.26 17.12 30.12
C GLY A 291 -15.77 17.30 30.28
N GLY A 292 -16.56 16.27 29.95
CA GLY A 292 -18.03 16.30 29.87
C GLY A 292 -18.58 15.84 28.52
N ASP A 293 -17.83 16.02 27.42
CA ASP A 293 -18.39 15.98 26.06
C ASP A 293 -17.95 14.74 25.29
N TYR A 294 -18.66 13.64 25.52
CA TYR A 294 -18.51 12.39 24.79
C TYR A 294 -19.37 12.40 23.52
N TYR A 295 -18.73 12.25 22.36
CA TYR A 295 -19.42 12.15 21.07
C TYR A 295 -20.04 10.76 20.91
N SER A 296 -21.25 10.57 21.44
CA SER A 296 -22.02 9.33 21.32
C SER A 296 -22.62 9.18 19.93
N TYR A 297 -22.35 8.06 19.25
CA TYR A 297 -22.94 7.73 17.97
C TYR A 297 -23.06 6.22 17.73
N ASP A 298 -24.05 5.82 16.94
CA ASP A 298 -24.29 4.46 16.46
C ASP A 298 -24.67 4.56 14.98
N TYR A 299 -24.02 3.77 14.11
CA TYR A 299 -24.29 3.75 12.69
C TYR A 299 -24.24 2.35 12.07
N GLY A 300 -25.04 2.18 11.02
CA GLY A 300 -25.02 1.03 10.13
C GLY A 300 -24.54 1.42 8.74
N LEU A 301 -23.81 0.53 8.07
CA LEU A 301 -23.33 0.75 6.72
C LEU A 301 -23.65 -0.43 5.81
N VAL A 302 -24.06 -0.12 4.58
CA VAL A 302 -24.24 -1.06 3.48
C VAL A 302 -23.65 -0.43 2.22
N ASP A 303 -22.77 -1.15 1.52
CA ASP A 303 -22.17 -0.70 0.26
C ASP A 303 -22.12 -1.89 -0.69
N ALA A 304 -22.81 -1.81 -1.83
CA ALA A 304 -22.88 -2.85 -2.83
C ALA A 304 -22.62 -2.26 -4.21
N TRP A 305 -21.72 -2.88 -4.98
CA TRP A 305 -21.46 -2.47 -6.35
C TRP A 305 -21.14 -3.64 -7.25
N VAL A 306 -21.47 -3.49 -8.53
CA VAL A 306 -21.17 -4.46 -9.58
C VAL A 306 -20.75 -3.72 -10.83
N GLY A 307 -19.82 -4.30 -11.58
CA GLY A 307 -19.43 -3.76 -12.87
C GLY A 307 -19.02 -4.83 -13.89
N TYR A 308 -19.13 -4.42 -15.14
CA TYR A 308 -18.95 -5.26 -16.31
C TYR A 308 -17.98 -4.62 -17.32
N ASN A 309 -16.95 -5.36 -17.70
CA ASN A 309 -15.94 -5.00 -18.69
C ASN A 309 -16.40 -5.43 -20.09
N ILE A 310 -16.88 -4.47 -20.87
CA ILE A 310 -17.41 -4.66 -22.21
C ILE A 310 -16.27 -5.02 -23.16
N GLY A 311 -16.43 -6.13 -23.89
CA GLY A 311 -15.43 -6.58 -24.85
C GLY A 311 -14.15 -7.16 -24.23
N ALA A 312 -14.16 -7.51 -22.93
CA ALA A 312 -13.01 -8.07 -22.22
C ALA A 312 -12.35 -9.24 -22.97
N ARG A 313 -13.17 -10.16 -23.53
CA ARG A 313 -12.70 -11.34 -24.28
C ARG A 313 -12.51 -11.13 -25.78
N LYS A 314 -13.07 -10.06 -26.37
CA LYS A 314 -13.03 -9.81 -27.82
C LYS A 314 -11.60 -9.68 -28.34
N TYR A 315 -10.68 -9.25 -27.48
CA TYR A 315 -9.29 -8.94 -27.81
C TYR A 315 -8.29 -9.89 -27.15
N LEU A 316 -8.72 -11.08 -26.72
CA LEU A 316 -7.82 -12.08 -26.10
C LEU A 316 -6.83 -12.68 -27.10
N GLN A 317 -7.14 -12.66 -28.39
CA GLN A 317 -6.27 -13.19 -29.44
C GLN A 317 -5.61 -12.08 -30.28
N ASP A 318 -5.85 -10.81 -29.91
CA ASP A 318 -5.23 -9.68 -30.59
C ASP A 318 -3.85 -9.40 -29.99
N LYS A 319 -2.87 -9.14 -30.86
CA LYS A 319 -1.50 -8.78 -30.48
C LYS A 319 -1.39 -7.34 -29.98
N LYS A 320 -2.45 -6.53 -30.12
CA LYS A 320 -2.50 -5.13 -29.71
C LYS A 320 -3.29 -4.92 -28.42
N LEU A 321 -2.83 -3.95 -27.61
CA LEU A 321 -3.52 -3.53 -26.40
C LEU A 321 -4.63 -2.52 -26.70
N HIS A 322 -5.88 -2.92 -26.48
CA HIS A 322 -7.07 -2.13 -26.74
C HIS A 322 -7.55 -1.34 -25.52
N ILE A 323 -8.25 -0.23 -25.79
CA ILE A 323 -9.00 0.50 -24.76
C ILE A 323 -10.18 -0.37 -24.33
N LYS A 324 -10.34 -0.53 -23.02
CA LYS A 324 -11.44 -1.26 -22.38
C LYS A 324 -12.49 -0.28 -21.89
N LYS A 325 -13.74 -0.74 -21.85
CA LYS A 325 -14.90 0.02 -21.37
C LYS A 325 -15.51 -0.76 -20.22
N PHE A 326 -15.62 -0.14 -19.06
CA PHE A 326 -16.15 -0.77 -17.87
C PHE A 326 -17.33 0.04 -17.35
N LEU A 327 -18.50 -0.59 -17.28
CA LEU A 327 -19.71 0.00 -16.74
C LEU A 327 -19.92 -0.54 -15.32
N ALA A 328 -20.24 0.31 -14.36
CA ALA A 328 -20.53 -0.10 -13.00
C ALA A 328 -21.69 0.67 -12.40
N LEU A 329 -22.33 0.04 -11.41
CA LEU A 329 -23.39 0.61 -10.60
C LEU A 329 -23.09 0.32 -9.13
N ARG A 330 -23.25 1.33 -8.28
CA ARG A 330 -23.09 1.22 -6.83
C ARG A 330 -24.31 1.79 -6.11
N TYR A 331 -24.73 1.10 -5.07
CA TYR A 331 -25.59 1.62 -4.03
C TYR A 331 -24.83 1.62 -2.71
N PHE A 332 -24.88 2.72 -1.98
CA PHE A 332 -24.32 2.79 -0.64
C PHE A 332 -25.26 3.56 0.28
N ASN A 333 -25.27 3.16 1.55
CA ASN A 333 -26.03 3.80 2.61
C ASN A 333 -25.27 3.68 3.93
N THR A 334 -25.04 4.82 4.58
CA THR A 334 -24.53 4.92 5.95
C THR A 334 -25.58 5.69 6.74
N THR A 335 -26.23 5.00 7.68
CA THR A 335 -27.28 5.58 8.52
C THR A 335 -26.77 5.70 9.95
N PHE A 336 -26.72 6.92 10.48
CA PHE A 336 -26.54 7.16 11.90
C PHE A 336 -27.89 7.04 12.60
N PHE A 337 -27.99 6.09 13.52
CA PHE A 337 -29.16 5.88 14.39
C PHE A 337 -29.11 6.77 15.64
N GLU A 338 -27.89 7.09 16.07
CA GLU A 338 -27.59 8.04 17.13
C GLU A 338 -26.51 8.99 16.61
N THR A 339 -26.70 10.30 16.81
CA THR A 339 -25.75 11.34 16.41
C THR A 339 -25.26 12.09 17.65
N PRO A 340 -23.99 12.51 17.68
CA PRO A 340 -23.43 13.14 18.88
C PRO A 340 -24.02 14.53 19.07
N HIS A 341 -24.21 14.94 20.32
CA HIS A 341 -24.60 16.31 20.64
C HIS A 341 -23.45 17.27 20.26
N GLN A 342 -23.70 18.18 19.32
CA GLN A 342 -22.71 19.13 18.81
C GLN A 342 -22.90 20.47 19.54
N ILE A 343 -21.98 20.81 20.44
CA ILE A 343 -22.12 21.87 21.47
C ILE A 343 -22.03 23.29 20.89
N ASN A 344 -21.61 23.41 19.63
CA ASN A 344 -21.59 24.66 18.92
C ASN A 344 -22.50 24.52 17.70
N GLU A 345 -23.69 25.13 17.75
CA GLU A 345 -24.66 25.14 16.64
C GLU A 345 -24.03 25.67 15.32
N ASN A 346 -22.94 26.43 15.43
CA ASN A 346 -22.17 26.99 14.31
C ASN A 346 -21.07 26.06 13.75
N ILE A 347 -20.73 24.94 14.41
CA ILE A 347 -19.69 23.99 13.97
C ILE A 347 -20.34 22.62 13.78
N PHE A 348 -21.17 22.52 12.75
CA PHE A 348 -21.83 21.28 12.37
C PHE A 348 -20.84 20.31 11.73
N ASP A 349 -20.53 19.19 12.39
CA ASP A 349 -19.57 18.20 11.88
C ASP A 349 -20.24 17.23 10.90
N GLN A 350 -19.97 17.45 9.62
CA GLN A 350 -20.58 16.71 8.51
C GLN A 350 -20.18 15.22 8.47
N ARG A 351 -19.17 14.79 9.24
CA ARG A 351 -18.74 13.38 9.33
C ARG A 351 -19.81 12.47 9.93
N PHE A 352 -20.71 13.01 10.76
CA PHE A 352 -21.80 12.26 11.40
C PHE A 352 -23.11 12.30 10.62
N ASN A 353 -23.06 12.74 9.35
CA ASN A 353 -24.24 12.80 8.51
C ASN A 353 -24.58 11.42 7.96
N SER A 354 -25.85 11.04 8.05
CA SER A 354 -26.39 9.93 7.26
C SER A 354 -26.29 10.25 5.77
N ARG A 355 -25.78 9.29 4.99
CA ARG A 355 -25.46 9.45 3.57
C ARG A 355 -25.96 8.24 2.80
N GLN A 356 -26.62 8.48 1.67
CA GLN A 356 -27.06 7.42 0.77
C GLN A 356 -26.89 7.86 -0.68
N GLY A 357 -26.61 6.92 -1.58
CA GLY A 357 -26.44 7.24 -2.99
C GLY A 357 -26.55 6.05 -3.91
N ILE A 358 -26.93 6.35 -5.15
CA ILE A 358 -26.89 5.42 -6.28
C ILE A 358 -26.07 6.10 -7.37
N ILE A 359 -24.90 5.53 -7.68
CA ILE A 359 -23.95 6.11 -8.64
C ILE A 359 -23.63 5.07 -9.72
N ALA A 360 -23.79 5.47 -10.97
CA ALA A 360 -23.33 4.73 -12.13
C ALA A 360 -21.99 5.32 -12.62
N GLY A 361 -21.10 4.47 -13.09
CA GLY A 361 -19.79 4.87 -13.59
C GLY A 361 -19.45 4.22 -14.93
N LEU A 362 -18.92 5.00 -15.87
CA LEU A 362 -18.29 4.51 -17.10
C LEU A 362 -16.80 4.79 -17.04
N THR A 363 -15.99 3.73 -17.07
CA THR A 363 -14.52 3.81 -17.04
C THR A 363 -13.92 3.36 -18.37
N LEU A 364 -13.13 4.22 -18.99
CA LEU A 364 -12.30 3.95 -20.15
C LEU A 364 -10.85 3.78 -19.70
N PHE A 365 -10.27 2.61 -19.90
CA PHE A 365 -8.90 2.37 -19.45
C PHE A 365 -8.08 1.55 -20.44
N ARG A 366 -6.77 1.77 -20.43
CA ARG A 366 -5.78 0.96 -21.14
C ARG A 366 -4.52 0.98 -20.31
N GLN A 367 -4.08 -0.17 -19.81
CA GLN A 367 -2.95 -0.24 -18.88
C GLN A 367 -2.06 -1.45 -19.17
N TYR A 368 -0.76 -1.22 -19.19
CA TYR A 368 0.31 -2.21 -19.29
C TYR A 368 1.42 -1.85 -18.30
N TYR A 369 2.36 -2.74 -18.04
CA TYR A 369 3.27 -2.59 -16.91
C TYR A 369 4.74 -2.75 -17.31
N TYR A 370 5.58 -1.94 -16.68
CA TYR A 370 7.02 -2.09 -16.68
C TYR A 370 7.46 -2.70 -15.36
N LYS A 371 8.40 -3.64 -15.43
CA LYS A 371 9.13 -4.15 -14.26
C LYS A 371 10.28 -3.19 -13.99
N THR A 372 10.35 -2.63 -12.79
CA THR A 372 11.45 -1.78 -12.31
C THR A 372 12.03 -2.32 -10.98
N LYS A 373 13.10 -1.70 -10.49
CA LYS A 373 13.72 -1.95 -9.18
C LYS A 373 14.06 -0.60 -8.53
N TYR A 374 14.33 -0.58 -7.23
CA TYR A 374 14.77 0.60 -6.47
C TYR A 374 13.76 1.78 -6.47
N ILE A 375 12.49 1.50 -6.21
CA ILE A 375 11.54 2.46 -5.65
C ILE A 375 11.53 2.31 -4.12
N TYR A 376 11.06 1.16 -3.61
CA TYR A 376 11.19 0.73 -2.20
C TYR A 376 11.80 -0.68 -2.07
N GLY A 377 11.71 -1.45 -3.14
CA GLY A 377 12.27 -2.78 -3.30
C GLY A 377 13.73 -2.69 -3.72
N PHE A 378 14.63 -3.06 -2.82
CA PHE A 378 16.08 -2.98 -2.96
C PHE A 378 16.71 -3.92 -4.02
N GLY A 379 15.95 -4.32 -5.05
CA GLY A 379 16.35 -5.29 -6.06
C GLY A 379 15.25 -6.30 -6.42
N ILE A 380 14.17 -6.34 -5.64
CA ILE A 380 12.92 -7.02 -6.01
C ILE A 380 12.20 -6.30 -7.14
N THR A 381 11.31 -7.03 -7.78
CA THR A 381 10.51 -6.53 -8.90
C THR A 381 9.40 -5.61 -8.44
N GLU A 382 9.31 -4.44 -9.03
CA GLU A 382 8.28 -3.45 -8.78
C GLU A 382 7.54 -3.17 -10.09
N ASP A 383 6.22 -3.37 -10.11
CA ASP A 383 5.43 -3.09 -11.31
C ASP A 383 4.97 -1.65 -11.34
N VAL A 384 5.28 -0.98 -12.45
CA VAL A 384 4.86 0.40 -12.71
C VAL A 384 3.96 0.41 -13.92
N PRO A 385 2.73 0.93 -13.84
CA PRO A 385 1.87 0.99 -14.99
C PRO A 385 2.26 2.09 -15.95
N SER A 386 1.83 1.90 -17.19
CA SER A 386 1.77 2.90 -18.23
C SER A 386 0.43 2.74 -18.94
N GLY A 387 -0.21 3.86 -19.27
CA GLY A 387 -1.58 3.83 -19.74
C GLY A 387 -2.40 5.02 -19.28
N PHE A 388 -3.71 4.86 -19.33
CA PHE A 388 -4.65 5.85 -18.79
C PHE A 388 -5.87 5.15 -18.22
N ASN A 389 -6.57 5.89 -17.36
CA ASN A 389 -7.87 5.53 -16.79
C ASN A 389 -8.70 6.81 -16.71
N VAL A 390 -9.89 6.83 -17.33
CA VAL A 390 -10.84 7.94 -17.26
C VAL A 390 -12.20 7.39 -16.86
N SER A 391 -12.69 7.77 -15.69
CA SER A 391 -13.99 7.38 -15.13
C SER A 391 -14.92 8.58 -15.09
N ILE A 392 -16.12 8.42 -15.62
CA ILE A 392 -17.22 9.40 -15.50
C ILE A 392 -18.25 8.77 -14.58
N ASN A 393 -18.54 9.43 -13.46
CA ASN A 393 -19.49 8.98 -12.45
C ASN A 393 -20.68 9.95 -12.42
N ALA A 394 -21.89 9.42 -12.48
CA ALA A 394 -23.12 10.20 -12.38
C ALA A 394 -24.15 9.46 -11.55
N GLY A 395 -24.94 10.18 -10.78
CA GLY A 395 -25.92 9.52 -9.92
C GLY A 395 -26.69 10.47 -9.03
N TRP A 396 -27.38 9.88 -8.08
CA TRP A 396 -28.10 10.57 -7.05
C TRP A 396 -27.41 10.37 -5.70
N TYR A 397 -27.31 11.45 -4.92
CA TYR A 397 -26.72 11.43 -3.59
C TYR A 397 -27.58 12.24 -2.63
N LYS A 398 -27.78 11.68 -1.44
CA LYS A 398 -28.47 12.35 -0.35
C LYS A 398 -27.59 12.35 0.90
N GLN A 399 -27.43 13.52 1.48
CA GLN A 399 -26.75 13.75 2.76
C GLN A 399 -27.73 14.45 3.69
N LEU A 400 -28.10 13.80 4.80
CA LEU A 400 -29.22 14.21 5.65
C LEU A 400 -30.50 14.40 4.82
N ASN A 401 -31.03 15.63 4.76
CA ASN A 401 -32.22 16.00 3.99
C ASN A 401 -31.88 16.55 2.60
N LEU A 402 -30.61 16.86 2.33
CA LEU A 402 -30.16 17.43 1.05
C LEU A 402 -30.00 16.33 0.02
N SER A 403 -30.84 16.35 -1.02
CA SER A 403 -30.91 15.33 -2.08
C SER A 403 -30.58 15.96 -3.42
N ARG A 404 -29.46 15.58 -4.03
CA ARG A 404 -28.93 16.24 -5.24
C ARG A 404 -28.41 15.24 -6.26
N PRO A 405 -28.65 15.45 -7.56
CA PRO A 405 -27.87 14.79 -8.59
C PRO A 405 -26.38 15.18 -8.53
N TYR A 406 -25.52 14.23 -8.88
CA TYR A 406 -24.08 14.33 -8.87
C TYR A 406 -23.50 13.97 -10.23
N LEU A 407 -22.46 14.69 -10.65
CA LEU A 407 -21.64 14.40 -11.82
C LEU A 407 -20.17 14.60 -11.46
N GLY A 408 -19.32 13.64 -11.81
CA GLY A 408 -17.88 13.77 -11.65
C GLY A 408 -17.07 12.99 -12.66
N VAL A 409 -15.80 13.36 -12.76
CA VAL A 409 -14.81 12.78 -13.65
C VAL A 409 -13.52 12.56 -12.89
N ASP A 410 -12.96 11.36 -12.99
CA ASP A 410 -11.64 10.98 -12.50
C ASP A 410 -10.77 10.56 -13.68
N ALA A 411 -9.62 11.20 -13.87
CA ALA A 411 -8.72 10.93 -15.00
C ALA A 411 -7.28 10.74 -14.51
N TYR A 412 -6.63 9.70 -15.02
CA TYR A 412 -5.24 9.35 -14.74
C TYR A 412 -4.49 9.05 -16.04
N ARG A 413 -3.26 9.52 -16.12
CA ARG A 413 -2.30 9.18 -17.17
C ARG A 413 -1.00 8.71 -16.55
N TYR A 414 -0.66 7.45 -16.78
CA TYR A 414 0.57 6.83 -16.33
C TYR A 414 1.54 6.71 -17.49
N PHE A 415 2.79 7.10 -17.32
CA PHE A 415 3.77 7.03 -18.39
C PHE A 415 5.16 6.68 -17.87
N VAL A 416 5.92 6.01 -18.73
CA VAL A 416 7.36 5.84 -18.57
C VAL A 416 8.03 6.57 -19.73
N SER A 417 8.88 7.55 -19.41
CA SER A 417 9.60 8.34 -20.42
C SER A 417 10.59 7.46 -21.19
N PRO A 418 11.04 7.86 -22.39
CA PRO A 418 12.14 7.17 -23.09
C PRO A 418 13.42 7.10 -22.24
N LYS A 419 13.65 8.10 -21.37
CA LYS A 419 14.75 8.14 -20.40
C LYS A 419 14.51 7.25 -19.17
N ARG A 420 13.41 6.48 -19.13
CA ARG A 420 12.98 5.59 -18.05
C ARG A 420 12.58 6.29 -16.76
N ASP A 421 12.21 7.56 -16.85
CA ASP A 421 11.52 8.25 -15.76
C ASP A 421 10.06 7.78 -15.69
N ILE A 422 9.47 7.82 -14.51
CA ILE A 422 8.14 7.28 -14.26
C ILE A 422 7.25 8.42 -13.78
N GLY A 423 6.11 8.63 -14.43
CA GLY A 423 5.21 9.72 -14.11
C GLY A 423 3.75 9.34 -14.10
N CYS A 424 2.98 10.10 -13.31
CA CYS A 424 1.53 10.05 -13.23
C CYS A 424 0.99 11.48 -13.29
N LEU A 425 0.00 11.72 -14.14
CA LEU A 425 -0.86 12.91 -14.10
C LEU A 425 -2.23 12.48 -13.65
N PHE A 426 -2.89 13.27 -12.81
CA PHE A 426 -4.26 13.02 -12.39
C PHE A 426 -5.08 14.31 -12.35
N ALA A 427 -6.36 14.19 -12.68
CA ALA A 427 -7.34 15.25 -12.56
C ALA A 427 -8.66 14.63 -12.10
N ARG A 428 -9.29 15.22 -11.08
CA ARG A 428 -10.58 14.84 -10.54
C ARG A 428 -11.44 16.09 -10.46
N THR A 429 -12.68 16.00 -10.90
CA THR A 429 -13.65 17.09 -10.78
C THR A 429 -15.02 16.53 -10.48
N GLY A 430 -15.77 17.16 -9.59
CA GLY A 430 -17.12 16.77 -9.23
C GLY A 430 -17.99 17.99 -8.97
N LEU A 431 -19.29 17.86 -9.22
CA LEU A 431 -20.26 18.90 -8.94
C LEU A 431 -21.61 18.30 -8.52
N PHE A 432 -22.35 19.07 -7.75
CA PHE A 432 -23.73 18.79 -7.41
C PHE A 432 -24.64 19.84 -8.04
N LEU A 433 -25.85 19.41 -8.37
CA LEU A 433 -26.90 20.26 -8.92
C LEU A 433 -28.04 20.34 -7.92
N ASN A 434 -28.48 21.55 -7.59
CA ASN A 434 -29.58 21.80 -6.67
C ASN A 434 -30.43 22.96 -7.22
N ASP A 435 -31.69 22.69 -7.57
CA ASP A 435 -32.63 23.69 -8.11
C ASP A 435 -32.06 24.59 -9.22
N GLY A 436 -31.25 24.02 -10.11
CA GLY A 436 -30.60 24.71 -11.24
C GLY A 436 -29.27 25.39 -10.92
N ASN A 437 -28.83 25.41 -9.66
CA ASN A 437 -27.55 25.95 -9.23
C ASN A 437 -26.48 24.86 -9.09
N PHE A 438 -25.23 25.21 -9.42
CA PHE A 438 -24.08 24.36 -9.13
C PHE A 438 -23.58 24.58 -7.71
N GLU A 439 -23.53 23.51 -6.94
CA GLU A 439 -23.02 23.46 -5.57
C GLU A 439 -21.85 22.48 -5.47
N ASP A 440 -21.00 22.66 -4.46
CA ASP A 440 -19.95 21.69 -4.11
C ASP A 440 -19.07 21.31 -5.31
N ILE A 441 -18.65 22.32 -6.10
CA ILE A 441 -17.78 22.10 -7.26
C ILE A 441 -16.36 21.84 -6.74
N GLY A 442 -15.95 20.58 -6.76
CA GLY A 442 -14.62 20.15 -6.38
C GLY A 442 -13.72 19.97 -7.58
N ILE A 443 -12.52 20.55 -7.56
CA ILE A 443 -11.49 20.37 -8.59
C ILE A 443 -10.19 19.98 -7.90
N LEU A 444 -9.55 18.89 -8.33
CA LEU A 444 -8.23 18.46 -7.90
C LEU A 444 -7.43 18.04 -9.14
N TYR A 445 -6.23 18.57 -9.32
CA TYR A 445 -5.31 18.06 -10.33
C TYR A 445 -3.90 18.03 -9.78
N GLY A 446 -3.07 17.17 -10.37
CA GLY A 446 -1.70 17.04 -9.91
C GLY A 446 -0.87 16.12 -10.78
N ALA A 447 0.40 16.05 -10.41
CA ALA A 447 1.40 15.23 -11.05
C ALA A 447 2.31 14.61 -10.00
N SER A 448 2.81 13.42 -10.29
CA SER A 448 3.87 12.79 -9.52
C SER A 448 4.89 12.13 -10.45
N PHE A 449 6.15 12.18 -10.06
CA PHE A 449 7.26 11.82 -10.93
C PHE A 449 8.42 11.22 -10.13
N PHE A 450 8.90 10.07 -10.59
CA PHE A 450 10.18 9.49 -10.20
C PHE A 450 11.16 9.66 -11.34
N THR A 451 12.34 10.19 -11.04
CA THR A 451 13.46 10.13 -11.99
C THR A 451 13.82 8.67 -12.27
N ARG A 452 14.50 8.46 -13.40
CA ARG A 452 15.35 7.28 -13.56
C ARG A 452 16.35 7.19 -12.40
N ILE A 453 16.92 6.01 -12.22
CA ILE A 453 18.00 5.82 -11.26
C ILE A 453 19.26 6.48 -11.79
N ILE A 454 19.82 7.39 -11.00
CA ILE A 454 21.04 8.12 -11.32
C ILE A 454 22.19 7.48 -10.53
N PRO A 455 23.21 6.89 -11.20
CA PRO A 455 24.38 6.39 -10.49
C PRO A 455 25.23 7.57 -10.00
N VAL A 456 25.47 7.64 -8.69
CA VAL A 456 26.30 8.66 -8.05
C VAL A 456 27.38 7.94 -7.22
N GLY A 457 28.60 7.86 -7.76
CA GLY A 457 29.69 7.09 -7.15
C GLY A 457 29.33 5.62 -6.94
N ASN A 458 29.36 5.15 -5.68
CA ASN A 458 28.98 3.79 -5.29
C ASN A 458 27.53 3.69 -4.80
N MET A 459 26.69 4.67 -5.13
CA MET A 459 25.31 4.78 -4.67
C MET A 459 24.39 4.97 -5.88
N LYS A 460 23.10 4.67 -5.69
CA LYS A 460 22.05 4.96 -6.66
C LYS A 460 21.16 6.02 -6.07
N TRP A 461 21.04 7.16 -6.73
CA TRP A 461 20.13 8.23 -6.32
C TRP A 461 18.84 8.17 -7.14
N ARG A 462 17.72 8.36 -6.47
CA ARG A 462 16.42 8.51 -7.10
C ARG A 462 15.66 9.65 -6.45
N GLN A 463 15.08 10.50 -7.28
CA GLN A 463 14.32 11.66 -6.85
C GLN A 463 12.83 11.43 -7.13
N TYR A 464 11.99 11.75 -6.15
CA TYR A 464 10.54 11.79 -6.25
C TYR A 464 10.05 13.22 -6.10
N PHE A 465 9.10 13.61 -6.95
CA PHE A 465 8.38 14.86 -6.84
C PHE A 465 6.88 14.60 -6.95
N ARG A 466 6.09 15.35 -6.19
CA ARG A 466 4.63 15.40 -6.31
C ARG A 466 4.14 16.82 -6.13
N ALA A 467 3.20 17.23 -6.98
CA ALA A 467 2.52 18.50 -6.88
C ALA A 467 1.02 18.28 -7.10
N SER A 468 0.18 18.91 -6.30
CA SER A 468 -1.27 18.91 -6.50
C SER A 468 -1.90 20.21 -6.07
N TYR A 469 -2.96 20.58 -6.78
CA TYR A 469 -3.79 21.73 -6.45
C TYR A 469 -5.25 21.27 -6.36
N ALA A 470 -5.94 21.69 -5.31
CA ALA A 470 -7.36 21.48 -5.12
C ALA A 470 -8.09 22.78 -4.79
N THR A 471 -9.33 22.90 -5.24
CA THR A 471 -10.24 23.98 -4.88
C THR A 471 -11.67 23.46 -4.75
N ILE A 472 -12.44 24.07 -3.87
CA ILE A 472 -13.89 23.87 -3.74
C ILE A 472 -14.57 25.21 -4.01
N LEU A 473 -15.59 25.24 -4.86
CA LEU A 473 -16.40 26.43 -5.14
C LEU A 473 -17.84 26.15 -4.71
N ASN A 474 -18.52 27.18 -4.19
CA ASN A 474 -19.90 27.08 -3.69
C ASN A 474 -20.08 25.90 -2.72
N ARG A 475 -19.20 25.77 -1.72
CA ARG A 475 -19.20 24.65 -0.77
C ARG A 475 -20.46 24.69 0.11
N VAL A 476 -21.20 23.59 0.13
CA VAL A 476 -22.41 23.37 0.94
C VAL A 476 -22.19 22.17 1.86
N ALA A 477 -21.88 21.00 1.29
CA ALA A 477 -21.85 19.73 2.01
C ALA A 477 -20.55 18.92 1.83
N LEU A 478 -19.62 19.35 0.96
CA LEU A 478 -18.29 18.76 0.89
C LEU A 478 -17.44 19.14 2.10
N ASP A 479 -16.62 18.18 2.54
CA ASP A 479 -15.59 18.41 3.53
C ASP A 479 -14.59 19.46 3.03
N PRO A 480 -14.19 20.44 3.87
CA PRO A 480 -13.18 21.42 3.49
C PRO A 480 -11.84 20.74 3.23
N LEU A 481 -10.95 21.36 2.44
CA LEU A 481 -9.64 20.79 2.14
C LEU A 481 -8.76 20.83 3.39
N ARG A 482 -8.21 19.68 3.77
CA ARG A 482 -7.36 19.52 4.97
C ARG A 482 -5.93 19.14 4.61
N MET A 483 -5.03 19.12 5.59
CA MET A 483 -3.62 18.70 5.40
C MET A 483 -3.26 17.37 6.06
N ASN A 484 -4.15 16.83 6.88
CA ASN A 484 -4.01 15.56 7.61
C ASN A 484 -4.36 14.35 6.72
N ASN A 485 -3.90 14.34 5.47
CA ASN A 485 -4.24 13.29 4.51
C ASN A 485 -3.07 12.98 3.56
N ALA A 486 -3.27 12.00 2.66
CA ALA A 486 -2.26 11.52 1.71
C ALA A 486 -1.72 12.62 0.78
N LEU A 487 -2.57 13.60 0.44
CA LEU A 487 -2.24 14.77 -0.39
C LEU A 487 -1.65 15.93 0.43
N GLY A 488 -1.61 15.80 1.75
CA GLY A 488 -1.12 16.81 2.68
C GLY A 488 0.24 16.50 3.29
N LEU A 489 0.44 16.90 4.55
CA LEU A 489 1.71 16.74 5.26
C LEU A 489 1.84 15.29 5.71
N GLN A 490 2.98 14.66 5.43
CA GLN A 490 3.24 13.30 5.92
C GLN A 490 3.18 13.27 7.45
N ASN A 491 2.65 12.20 8.04
CA ASN A 491 2.57 11.98 9.50
C ASN A 491 1.90 13.12 10.30
N PHE A 492 1.15 13.99 9.66
CA PHE A 492 0.41 15.06 10.32
C PHE A 492 -1.01 14.61 10.67
N SER A 493 -1.47 14.91 11.89
CA SER A 493 -2.69 14.35 12.45
C SER A 493 -3.70 15.39 12.95
N SER A 494 -3.38 16.68 12.84
CA SER A 494 -4.28 17.74 13.31
C SER A 494 -5.27 18.16 12.23
N ASP A 495 -6.52 18.34 12.65
CA ASP A 495 -7.64 18.74 11.80
C ASP A 495 -7.92 20.25 11.86
N LEU A 496 -7.14 20.99 12.65
CA LEU A 496 -7.34 22.41 12.96
C LEU A 496 -7.06 23.38 11.79
N ALA A 497 -6.53 22.87 10.68
CA ALA A 497 -6.19 23.66 9.52
C ALA A 497 -6.92 23.12 8.29
N SER A 498 -7.82 23.94 7.77
CA SER A 498 -8.64 23.65 6.61
C SER A 498 -8.91 24.91 5.79
N GLY A 499 -9.27 24.73 4.53
CA GLY A 499 -9.63 25.83 3.63
C GLY A 499 -10.33 25.33 2.38
N ASP A 500 -10.70 26.25 1.50
CA ASP A 500 -11.36 25.92 0.24
C ASP A 500 -10.38 25.79 -0.93
N ARG A 501 -9.09 26.11 -0.70
CA ARG A 501 -7.99 25.91 -1.68
C ARG A 501 -6.80 25.23 -1.03
N ARG A 502 -6.16 24.29 -1.73
CA ARG A 502 -4.93 23.63 -1.27
C ARG A 502 -3.94 23.47 -2.41
N LEU A 503 -2.73 24.00 -2.24
CA LEU A 503 -1.56 23.64 -3.03
C LEU A 503 -0.66 22.76 -2.17
N ALA A 504 -0.28 21.58 -2.65
CA ALA A 504 0.63 20.68 -1.96
C ALA A 504 1.80 20.28 -2.86
N LEU A 505 3.01 20.41 -2.34
CA LEU A 505 4.26 20.08 -3.01
C LEU A 505 5.06 19.13 -2.11
N ARG A 506 5.65 18.09 -2.71
CA ARG A 506 6.48 17.11 -2.02
C ARG A 506 7.70 16.75 -2.86
N SER A 507 8.82 16.59 -2.16
CA SER A 507 10.10 16.18 -2.73
C SER A 507 10.73 15.13 -1.82
N GLU A 508 11.16 13.99 -2.37
CA GLU A 508 11.91 12.97 -1.63
C GLU A 508 13.14 12.52 -2.42
N SER A 509 14.32 12.55 -1.80
CA SER A 509 15.59 12.08 -2.36
C SER A 509 16.00 10.78 -1.67
N ALA A 510 16.01 9.66 -2.40
CA ALA A 510 16.43 8.36 -1.86
C ALA A 510 17.79 7.93 -2.42
N PHE A 511 18.67 7.41 -1.57
CA PHE A 511 20.02 7.00 -1.92
C PHE A 511 20.24 5.53 -1.56
N PHE A 512 20.22 4.63 -2.53
CA PHE A 512 20.45 3.21 -2.29
C PHE A 512 21.96 2.90 -2.27
N LEU A 513 22.43 2.41 -1.13
CA LEU A 513 23.82 1.99 -0.92
C LEU A 513 24.08 0.63 -1.58
N GLN A 514 25.28 0.44 -2.13
CA GLN A 514 25.70 -0.87 -2.64
C GLN A 514 26.17 -1.81 -1.54
N GLN A 515 26.59 -1.27 -0.39
CA GLN A 515 27.05 -2.06 0.75
C GLN A 515 25.87 -2.82 1.38
N LYS A 516 26.07 -4.13 1.59
CA LYS A 516 25.21 -4.98 2.39
C LYS A 516 25.83 -5.12 3.79
N TYR A 517 25.02 -4.95 4.82
CA TYR A 517 25.40 -5.19 6.22
C TYR A 517 24.48 -6.28 6.77
N PHE A 518 25.03 -7.44 7.15
CA PHE A 518 24.21 -8.58 7.58
C PHE A 518 23.14 -9.01 6.54
N GLY A 519 23.45 -8.85 5.24
CA GLY A 519 22.52 -9.07 4.13
C GLY A 519 21.47 -7.97 3.94
N PHE A 520 21.40 -6.98 4.83
CA PHE A 520 20.53 -5.82 4.68
C PHE A 520 21.15 -4.78 3.75
N LYS A 521 20.36 -4.35 2.76
CA LYS A 521 20.61 -3.19 1.91
C LYS A 521 20.00 -1.96 2.58
N LEU A 522 20.71 -0.83 2.55
CA LEU A 522 20.31 0.42 3.19
C LEU A 522 20.03 1.50 2.15
N ALA A 523 18.98 2.29 2.36
CA ALA A 523 18.69 3.50 1.58
C ALA A 523 18.29 4.66 2.49
N PRO A 524 19.24 5.53 2.90
CA PRO A 524 18.89 6.81 3.48
C PRO A 524 18.07 7.65 2.50
N PHE A 525 17.17 8.46 3.04
CA PHE A 525 16.38 9.41 2.26
C PHE A 525 16.15 10.73 3.00
N LEU A 526 15.92 11.78 2.22
CA LEU A 526 15.53 13.11 2.69
C LEU A 526 14.17 13.45 2.07
N THR A 527 13.28 14.08 2.84
CA THR A 527 11.94 14.47 2.37
C THR A 527 11.61 15.90 2.78
N GLY A 528 10.84 16.59 1.94
CA GLY A 528 10.28 17.90 2.24
C GLY A 528 8.86 18.02 1.68
N ASP A 529 7.95 18.52 2.50
CA ASP A 529 6.58 18.83 2.14
C ASP A 529 6.34 20.34 2.31
N PHE A 530 5.60 20.95 1.38
CA PHE A 530 5.12 22.32 1.44
C PHE A 530 3.64 22.34 1.10
N ILE A 531 2.86 23.07 1.88
CA ILE A 531 1.43 23.24 1.68
C ILE A 531 1.04 24.70 1.85
N TYR A 532 0.15 25.15 0.97
CA TYR A 532 -0.60 26.37 1.12
C TYR A 532 -2.09 26.05 1.17
N LEU A 533 -2.78 26.56 2.19
CA LEU A 533 -4.23 26.55 2.34
C LEU A 533 -4.76 27.97 2.14
N GLY A 534 -5.58 28.17 1.10
CA GLY A 534 -6.25 29.44 0.84
C GLY A 534 -7.63 29.52 1.51
N ASP A 535 -8.07 30.74 1.80
CA ASP A 535 -9.29 31.03 2.58
C ASP A 535 -9.26 30.31 3.94
N ASN A 536 -8.10 30.43 4.60
CA ASN A 536 -7.78 29.70 5.81
C ASN A 536 -8.51 30.28 7.03
N ASN A 537 -9.43 29.50 7.60
CA ASN A 537 -10.06 29.83 8.89
C ASN A 537 -9.25 29.30 10.09
N SER A 538 -7.97 28.94 9.90
CA SER A 538 -7.17 28.36 10.98
C SER A 538 -6.69 29.42 11.99
N PRO A 539 -6.90 29.19 13.30
CA PRO A 539 -6.35 30.03 14.35
C PRO A 539 -4.82 29.89 14.51
N ILE A 540 -4.18 28.96 13.76
CA ILE A 540 -2.76 28.63 13.90
C ILE A 540 -1.87 29.55 13.05
N ASP A 541 -2.34 29.94 11.86
CA ASP A 541 -1.57 30.77 10.95
C ASP A 541 -2.44 31.49 9.92
N ALA A 542 -2.41 32.81 9.93
CA ALA A 542 -3.11 33.64 8.96
C ALA A 542 -2.54 33.52 7.54
N SER A 543 -1.27 33.11 7.35
CA SER A 543 -0.68 32.96 6.01
C SER A 543 -1.12 31.70 5.25
N GLY A 544 -1.65 30.70 5.96
CA GLY A 544 -2.06 29.42 5.37
C GLY A 544 -0.90 28.52 4.93
N ILE A 545 0.34 28.80 5.35
CA ILE A 545 1.53 28.08 4.87
C ILE A 545 1.99 27.05 5.91
N PHE A 546 2.21 25.81 5.47
CA PHE A 546 2.69 24.73 6.31
C PHE A 546 3.78 23.95 5.59
N TYR A 547 4.79 23.50 6.33
CA TYR A 547 5.88 22.73 5.74
C TYR A 547 6.46 21.77 6.76
N GLY A 548 7.00 20.66 6.25
CA GLY A 548 7.65 19.62 7.03
C GLY A 548 8.95 19.21 6.35
N LEU A 549 10.02 19.12 7.11
CA LEU A 549 11.32 18.64 6.64
C LEU A 549 11.69 17.39 7.42
N GLY A 550 12.16 16.37 6.72
CA GLY A 550 12.46 15.10 7.36
C GLY A 550 13.44 14.27 6.58
N GLY A 551 13.65 13.09 7.10
CA GLY A 551 14.52 12.10 6.50
C GLY A 551 14.51 10.83 7.31
N GLY A 552 15.24 9.85 6.84
CA GLY A 552 15.25 8.55 7.45
C GLY A 552 16.09 7.57 6.68
N PHE A 553 15.87 6.30 6.97
CA PHE A 553 16.48 5.22 6.19
C PHE A 553 15.50 4.08 6.00
N ARG A 554 15.60 3.46 4.84
CA ARG A 554 14.96 2.20 4.51
C ARG A 554 15.98 1.10 4.58
N THR A 555 15.57 -0.09 5.02
CA THR A 555 16.43 -1.26 5.05
C THR A 555 15.66 -2.51 4.63
N ARG A 556 16.33 -3.40 3.91
CA ARG A 556 15.74 -4.67 3.48
C ARG A 556 16.79 -5.75 3.31
N ASN A 557 16.47 -6.97 3.71
CA ASN A 557 17.24 -8.15 3.37
C ASN A 557 16.43 -9.05 2.42
N GLU A 558 16.94 -9.30 1.22
CA GLU A 558 16.25 -10.08 0.17
C GLU A 558 16.22 -11.59 0.45
N ASN A 559 17.11 -12.05 1.32
CA ASN A 559 17.16 -13.44 1.79
C ASN A 559 16.27 -13.64 3.03
N LEU A 560 15.79 -12.55 3.62
CA LEU A 560 14.76 -12.60 4.64
C LEU A 560 13.38 -12.35 4.04
N ILE A 561 12.43 -12.81 4.81
CA ILE A 561 11.02 -12.92 4.50
C ILE A 561 10.23 -11.67 4.87
N PHE A 562 10.88 -10.72 5.53
CA PHE A 562 10.34 -9.40 5.83
C PHE A 562 10.38 -8.51 4.57
N GLY A 563 9.40 -7.62 4.45
CA GLY A 563 9.45 -6.54 3.45
C GLY A 563 10.42 -5.44 3.85
N THR A 564 10.34 -4.28 3.19
CA THR A 564 11.19 -3.14 3.52
C THR A 564 10.79 -2.56 4.88
N ILE A 565 11.76 -2.20 5.71
CA ILE A 565 11.56 -1.48 6.97
C ILE A 565 11.98 -0.04 6.74
N GLU A 566 11.16 0.93 7.14
CA GLU A 566 11.47 2.36 7.09
C GLU A 566 11.44 2.94 8.49
N PHE A 567 12.47 3.72 8.80
CA PHE A 567 12.47 4.63 9.94
C PHE A 567 12.52 6.05 9.40
N ARG A 568 11.62 6.91 9.89
CA ARG A 568 11.46 8.28 9.43
C ARG A 568 11.36 9.23 10.62
N GLY A 569 12.07 10.36 10.54
CA GLY A 569 11.91 11.51 11.41
C GLY A 569 11.46 12.71 10.58
N ILE A 570 10.42 13.43 11.03
CA ILE A 570 9.95 14.67 10.41
C ILE A 570 9.89 15.76 11.48
N VAL A 571 10.32 16.97 11.11
CA VAL A 571 10.20 18.19 11.88
C VAL A 571 9.20 19.12 11.18
N TYR A 572 8.21 19.59 11.93
CA TYR A 572 7.29 20.67 11.55
C TYR A 572 7.71 21.91 12.33
N PRO A 573 8.32 22.91 11.66
CA PRO A 573 8.81 24.10 12.36
C PRO A 573 7.70 24.91 13.02
N ARG A 574 6.47 24.81 12.50
CA ARG A 574 5.29 25.46 13.08
C ARG A 574 4.59 24.53 14.06
N LYS A 575 4.42 25.00 15.29
CA LYS A 575 3.74 24.27 16.36
C LYS A 575 2.23 24.37 16.16
N VAL A 576 1.57 23.22 16.13
CA VAL A 576 0.10 23.11 16.13
C VAL A 576 -0.33 22.69 17.53
N GLN A 577 -1.39 23.31 18.07
CA GLN A 577 -1.90 22.90 19.38
C GLN A 577 -2.23 21.40 19.40
N GLY A 578 -1.73 20.70 20.42
CA GLY A 578 -1.95 19.26 20.60
C GLY A 578 -1.06 18.34 19.75
N ASP A 579 -0.16 18.87 18.91
CA ASP A 579 0.74 18.07 18.08
C ASP A 579 2.23 18.36 18.38
N ASN A 580 3.06 17.33 18.24
CA ASN A 580 4.50 17.45 18.45
C ASN A 580 5.20 17.95 17.18
N ASN A 581 6.08 18.95 17.34
CA ASN A 581 6.88 19.50 16.24
C ASN A 581 7.86 18.49 15.64
N VAL A 582 8.18 17.40 16.35
CA VAL A 582 9.06 16.33 15.86
C VAL A 582 8.33 15.01 15.99
N LYS A 583 8.28 14.25 14.88
CA LYS A 583 7.64 12.94 14.83
C LYS A 583 8.60 11.90 14.31
N PHE A 584 8.60 10.75 14.96
CA PHE A 584 9.29 9.56 14.51
C PHE A 584 8.26 8.48 14.17
N SER A 585 8.45 7.82 13.03
CA SER A 585 7.61 6.69 12.61
C SER A 585 8.49 5.54 12.13
N ALA A 586 8.07 4.32 12.46
CA ALA A 586 8.64 3.11 11.91
C ALA A 586 7.54 2.36 11.13
N ALA A 587 7.82 2.01 9.88
CA ALA A 587 6.93 1.20 9.05
C ALA A 587 7.64 -0.11 8.69
N PHE A 588 6.94 -1.22 8.86
CA PHE A 588 7.46 -2.56 8.58
C PHE A 588 6.71 -3.17 7.40
N ASN A 589 7.39 -4.03 6.63
CA ASN A 589 6.82 -4.69 5.46
C ASN A 589 6.33 -3.74 4.35
N LEU A 590 6.96 -2.57 4.21
CA LEU A 590 6.70 -1.66 3.11
C LEU A 590 6.97 -2.36 1.78
N LYS A 591 5.99 -2.28 0.88
CA LYS A 591 6.07 -2.77 -0.49
C LYS A 591 5.60 -1.64 -1.39
N PHE A 592 6.37 -1.39 -2.45
CA PHE A 592 5.84 -0.59 -3.55
C PHE A 592 4.67 -1.34 -4.17
N ARG A 593 3.48 -0.77 -4.08
CA ARG A 593 2.28 -1.29 -4.71
C ARG A 593 1.60 -0.13 -5.39
N TYR A 594 1.89 0.05 -6.67
CA TYR A 594 1.02 0.86 -7.50
C TYR A 594 -0.41 0.36 -7.36
N ASN A 595 -1.42 1.23 -7.33
CA ASN A 595 -2.81 0.77 -7.33
C ASN A 595 -3.05 -0.13 -8.55
N GLY A 596 -3.06 -1.43 -8.31
CA GLY A 596 -3.13 -2.47 -9.32
C GLY A 596 -4.56 -2.72 -9.81
N SER A 597 -5.53 -1.96 -9.29
CA SER A 597 -6.91 -2.04 -9.74
C SER A 597 -7.08 -1.24 -11.02
N TYR A 598 -7.52 -1.92 -12.08
CA TYR A 598 -7.84 -1.29 -13.36
C TYR A 598 -9.03 -0.33 -13.28
N VAL A 599 -9.92 -0.55 -12.31
CA VAL A 599 -11.19 0.16 -12.13
C VAL A 599 -11.48 0.30 -10.64
N SER A 600 -12.21 1.34 -10.25
CA SER A 600 -12.73 1.52 -8.90
C SER A 600 -14.26 1.42 -8.90
N LYS A 601 -14.85 1.24 -7.72
CA LYS A 601 -16.30 1.42 -7.56
C LYS A 601 -16.67 2.87 -7.92
N PRO A 602 -17.83 3.12 -8.54
CA PRO A 602 -18.33 4.49 -8.76
C PRO A 602 -18.46 5.24 -7.43
N ASP A 603 -18.01 6.49 -7.38
CA ASP A 603 -18.05 7.30 -6.17
C ASP A 603 -18.12 8.80 -6.48
N ILE A 604 -18.38 9.57 -5.43
CA ILE A 604 -18.16 11.02 -5.41
C ILE A 604 -16.65 11.28 -5.37
N VAL A 605 -16.21 12.31 -6.07
CA VAL A 605 -14.80 12.70 -6.12
C VAL A 605 -14.35 13.14 -4.73
N GLU A 606 -13.37 12.41 -4.18
CA GLU A 606 -12.73 12.76 -2.92
C GLU A 606 -11.52 13.66 -3.17
N LEU A 607 -11.53 14.85 -2.55
CA LEU A 607 -10.47 15.86 -2.67
C LEU A 607 -9.43 15.77 -1.54
N ASN A 608 -9.75 15.06 -0.46
CA ASN A 608 -8.89 14.86 0.72
C ASN A 608 -8.32 13.44 0.81
N SER A 609 -8.48 12.61 -0.20
CA SER A 609 -7.93 11.26 -0.22
C SER A 609 -7.17 11.02 -1.51
N ASP A 610 -6.38 9.94 -1.50
CA ASP A 610 -5.73 9.46 -2.71
C ASP A 610 -6.00 7.98 -2.95
N ASN A 611 -7.28 7.65 -3.13
CA ASN A 611 -7.74 6.25 -3.29
C ASN A 611 -7.11 5.52 -4.50
N THR A 612 -6.55 6.23 -5.47
CA THR A 612 -6.08 5.68 -6.75
C THR A 612 -4.72 6.19 -7.23
N GLY A 613 -4.20 7.29 -6.66
CA GLY A 613 -3.01 7.99 -7.15
C GLY A 613 -1.77 7.85 -6.28
N ASP A 614 -1.83 7.10 -5.17
CA ASP A 614 -0.66 6.95 -4.33
C ASP A 614 0.37 6.09 -5.06
N ILE A 615 1.51 6.73 -5.35
CA ILE A 615 2.77 6.04 -5.62
C ILE A 615 3.45 5.64 -4.28
N TYR A 616 2.71 5.75 -3.17
CA TYR A 616 3.12 5.39 -1.82
C TYR A 616 2.63 4.00 -1.44
#